data_AF-A0A0G1Y765-F1
#
_entry.id   AF-A0A0G1Y765-F1
#
_cell.length_a   1.000
_cell.length_b   1.000
_cell.length_c   1.000
_cell.angle_alpha   90.00
_cell.angle_beta   90.00
_cell.angle_gamma   90.00
#
_symmetry.space_group_name_H-M   'P 1'
#
loop_
_entity.id
_entity.type
_entity.pdbx_description
1 polymer ?
#
loop_
_entity_poly.entity_id
_entity_poly.type
_entity_poly.pdbx_seq_one_letter_code
_entity_poly.pdbx_strand_id
1 'polypeptide(L)'
;ELERIEPTERKTEKELYQNFKNDLPAILGGVFDVLVKAIKIQPTMEFKSHHRMADWASWGCAISEALGYSKEEFLNAYQDNIDRQTEMLLNENIVATAIITFMEDKTDWKGTPTELLGKLSGHAMLDNIDTREKYWPKGANILSRRLNELSTHLKQMGYLVTISTSGVERWIQIKKIVKPEPRQLSLDEGAGGTDGNIPPEDISF
;
A
#
# COMPACT_ATOMS: atom_id res chain seq x y z
N GLU A 1 17.51 -1.97 -1.25
CA GLU A 1 17.42 -0.58 -1.75
C GLU A 1 17.76 -0.60 -3.23
N LEU A 2 17.22 0.31 -4.04
CA LEU A 2 17.52 0.36 -5.47
C LEU A 2 18.81 1.17 -5.70
N GLU A 3 19.70 0.63 -6.51
CA GLU A 3 20.96 1.30 -6.89
C GLU A 3 20.68 2.52 -7.78
N ARG A 4 21.51 3.55 -7.63
CA ARG A 4 21.36 4.79 -8.37
C ARG A 4 21.89 4.62 -9.80
N ILE A 5 21.06 4.96 -10.79
CA ILE A 5 21.44 4.88 -12.21
C ILE A 5 22.41 6.01 -12.57
N GLU A 6 23.58 5.64 -13.11
CA GLU A 6 24.59 6.57 -13.58
C GLU A 6 24.03 7.50 -14.67
N PRO A 7 24.40 8.81 -14.71
CA PRO A 7 23.84 9.76 -15.66
C PRO A 7 23.91 9.32 -17.12
N THR A 8 24.94 8.56 -17.50
CA THR A 8 25.17 8.04 -18.86
C THR A 8 24.25 6.90 -19.25
N GLU A 9 23.63 6.21 -18.29
CA GLU A 9 22.73 5.08 -18.53
C GLU A 9 21.25 5.47 -18.44
N ARG A 10 20.97 6.74 -18.09
CA ARG A 10 19.61 7.25 -17.99
C ARG A 10 18.98 7.32 -19.38
N LYS A 11 17.77 6.78 -19.48
CA LYS A 11 16.93 6.86 -20.67
C LYS A 11 15.79 7.83 -20.41
N THR A 12 15.34 8.52 -21.45
CA THR A 12 14.10 9.28 -21.38
C THR A 12 12.91 8.33 -21.22
N GLU A 13 11.81 8.81 -20.66
CA GLU A 13 10.57 8.04 -20.54
C GLU A 13 10.10 7.50 -21.92
N LYS A 14 10.22 8.33 -22.97
CA LYS A 14 9.88 7.93 -24.35
C LYS A 14 10.71 6.74 -24.83
N GLU A 15 12.03 6.76 -24.62
CA GLU A 15 12.93 5.66 -25.00
C GLU A 15 12.65 4.40 -24.18
N LEU A 16 12.39 4.55 -22.88
CA LEU A 16 12.04 3.44 -22.00
C LEU A 16 10.76 2.75 -22.48
N TYR A 17 9.70 3.50 -22.75
CA TYR A 17 8.44 2.96 -23.25
C TYR A 17 8.59 2.33 -24.63
N GLN A 18 9.40 2.91 -25.52
CA GLN A 18 9.63 2.31 -26.83
C GLN A 18 10.35 0.96 -26.71
N ASN A 19 11.38 0.88 -25.87
CA ASN A 19 12.08 -0.39 -25.61
C ASN A 19 11.14 -1.43 -24.99
N PHE A 20 10.36 -1.03 -23.97
CA PHE A 20 9.36 -1.91 -23.36
C PHE A 20 8.34 -2.44 -24.38
N LYS A 21 7.85 -1.59 -25.30
CA LYS A 21 6.93 -2.01 -26.37
C LYS A 21 7.57 -3.00 -27.35
N ASN A 22 8.85 -2.82 -27.65
CA ASN A 22 9.58 -3.75 -28.51
C ASN A 22 9.76 -5.11 -27.84
N ASP A 23 10.00 -5.13 -26.53
CA ASP A 23 10.18 -6.36 -25.73
C ASP A 23 8.85 -7.01 -25.29
N LEU A 24 7.76 -6.25 -25.32
CA LEU A 24 6.43 -6.67 -24.85
C LEU A 24 5.97 -8.03 -25.40
N PRO A 25 6.13 -8.34 -26.71
CA PRO A 25 5.74 -9.66 -27.23
C PRO A 25 6.52 -10.81 -26.59
N ALA A 26 7.82 -10.63 -26.35
CA ALA A 26 8.67 -11.64 -25.74
C ALA A 26 8.36 -11.81 -24.25
N ILE A 27 8.15 -10.69 -23.53
CA ILE A 27 7.71 -10.70 -22.12
C ILE A 27 6.39 -11.47 -21.99
N LEU A 28 5.42 -11.13 -22.84
CA LEU A 28 4.10 -11.77 -22.81
C LEU A 28 4.17 -13.26 -23.16
N GLY A 29 4.99 -13.63 -24.15
CA GLY A 29 5.27 -15.02 -24.48
C GLY A 29 5.82 -15.80 -23.28
N GLY A 30 6.83 -15.24 -22.60
CA GLY A 30 7.40 -15.84 -21.39
C GLY A 30 6.39 -15.99 -20.25
N VAL A 31 5.51 -15.01 -20.04
CA VAL A 31 4.42 -15.09 -19.06
C VAL A 31 3.46 -16.24 -19.40
N PHE A 32 3.05 -16.38 -20.65
CA PHE A 32 2.16 -17.47 -21.06
C PHE A 32 2.82 -18.84 -21.00
N ASP A 33 4.11 -18.95 -21.36
CA ASP A 33 4.85 -20.21 -21.24
C ASP A 33 4.91 -20.69 -19.78
N VAL A 34 5.14 -19.78 -18.84
CA VAL A 34 5.11 -20.08 -17.40
C VAL A 34 3.71 -20.46 -16.96
N LEU A 35 2.68 -19.73 -17.42
CA LEU A 35 1.29 -20.01 -17.06
C LEU A 35 0.84 -21.40 -17.52
N VAL A 36 1.19 -21.80 -18.74
CA VAL A 36 0.86 -23.13 -19.28
C VAL A 36 1.50 -24.25 -18.45
N LYS A 37 2.74 -24.04 -17.98
CA LYS A 37 3.40 -24.98 -17.06
C LYS A 37 2.71 -25.00 -15.70
N ALA A 38 2.42 -23.82 -15.14
CA ALA A 38 1.77 -23.69 -13.84
C ALA A 38 0.39 -24.36 -13.80
N ILE A 39 -0.42 -24.23 -14.85
CA ILE A 39 -1.73 -24.91 -14.97
C ILE A 39 -1.59 -26.43 -14.86
N LYS A 40 -0.51 -27.02 -15.38
CA LYS A 40 -0.26 -28.46 -15.28
C LYS A 40 0.22 -28.90 -13.89
N ILE A 41 0.95 -28.01 -13.21
CA ILE A 41 1.52 -28.25 -11.87
C ILE A 41 0.48 -28.02 -10.78
N GLN A 42 -0.42 -27.05 -10.94
CA GLN A 42 -1.37 -26.64 -9.90
C GLN A 42 -2.17 -27.80 -9.28
N PRO A 43 -2.68 -28.78 -10.05
CA PRO A 43 -3.42 -29.92 -9.48
C PRO A 43 -2.58 -30.84 -8.59
N THR A 44 -1.25 -30.79 -8.68
CA THR A 44 -0.32 -31.61 -7.88
C THR A 44 0.11 -30.92 -6.58
N MET A 45 -0.39 -29.70 -6.31
CA MET A 45 0.01 -28.92 -5.14
C MET A 45 -0.70 -29.42 -3.88
N GLU A 46 0.07 -29.97 -2.94
CA GLU A 46 -0.43 -30.39 -1.64
C GLU A 46 0.12 -29.51 -0.50
N PHE A 47 -0.77 -29.08 0.38
CA PHE A 47 -0.46 -28.23 1.53
C PHE A 47 -0.89 -28.90 2.83
N LYS A 48 -0.01 -28.87 3.85
CA LYS A 48 -0.32 -29.37 5.20
C LYS A 48 -1.26 -28.45 5.98
N SER A 49 -1.27 -27.17 5.64
CA SER A 49 -2.12 -26.14 6.22
C SER A 49 -2.34 -25.01 5.22
N HIS A 50 -3.53 -24.41 5.22
CA HIS A 50 -3.89 -23.37 4.26
C HIS A 50 -3.76 -21.96 4.88
N HIS A 51 -3.14 -21.05 4.13
CA HIS A 51 -3.20 -19.61 4.42
C HIS A 51 -4.59 -19.04 4.08
N ARG A 52 -4.92 -17.85 4.60
CA ARG A 52 -6.20 -17.15 4.37
C ARG A 52 -6.53 -16.94 2.87
N MET A 53 -5.52 -16.97 2.00
CA MET A 53 -5.66 -16.96 0.53
C MET A 53 -5.13 -18.27 -0.07
N ALA A 54 -5.71 -19.40 0.32
CA ALA A 54 -5.23 -20.74 -0.02
C ALA A 54 -5.05 -20.96 -1.53
N ASP A 55 -6.04 -20.58 -2.34
CA ASP A 55 -5.98 -20.76 -3.80
C ASP A 55 -4.90 -19.88 -4.43
N TRP A 56 -4.76 -18.65 -3.95
CA TRP A 56 -3.71 -17.73 -4.42
C TRP A 56 -2.31 -18.26 -4.09
N ALA A 57 -2.11 -18.75 -2.86
CA ALA A 57 -0.84 -19.34 -2.44
C ALA A 57 -0.53 -20.63 -3.23
N SER A 58 -1.56 -21.43 -3.52
CA SER A 58 -1.45 -22.62 -4.37
C SER A 58 -0.97 -22.28 -5.78
N TRP A 59 -1.59 -21.30 -6.43
CA TRP A 59 -1.15 -20.82 -7.75
C TRP A 59 0.25 -20.21 -7.71
N GLY A 60 0.57 -19.45 -6.67
CA GLY A 60 1.90 -18.89 -6.48
C GLY A 60 2.99 -19.97 -6.39
N CYS A 61 2.75 -21.04 -5.63
CA CYS A 61 3.65 -22.19 -5.57
C CYS A 61 3.80 -22.87 -6.94
N ALA A 62 2.69 -23.10 -7.65
CA ALA A 62 2.72 -23.72 -8.97
C ALA A 62 3.49 -22.87 -10.01
N ILE A 63 3.35 -21.54 -9.95
CA ILE A 63 4.10 -20.61 -10.80
C ILE A 63 5.59 -20.61 -10.43
N SER A 64 5.93 -20.63 -9.14
CA SER A 64 7.31 -20.73 -8.69
C SER A 64 7.99 -22.02 -9.16
N GLU A 65 7.31 -23.16 -9.05
CA GLU A 65 7.79 -24.43 -9.61
C GLU A 65 7.93 -24.38 -11.14
N ALA A 66 6.98 -23.76 -11.84
CA ALA A 66 7.07 -23.56 -13.29
C ALA A 66 8.28 -22.70 -13.72
N LEU A 67 8.74 -21.81 -12.83
CA LEU A 67 9.92 -20.97 -12.99
C LEU A 67 11.23 -21.65 -12.52
N GLY A 68 11.14 -22.82 -11.89
CA GLY A 68 12.29 -23.58 -11.40
C GLY A 68 12.66 -23.34 -9.93
N TYR A 69 11.83 -22.64 -9.17
CA TYR A 69 11.97 -22.47 -7.72
C TYR A 69 11.16 -23.53 -6.96
N SER A 70 11.49 -23.76 -5.70
CA SER A 70 10.69 -24.63 -4.82
C SER A 70 9.44 -23.91 -4.30
N LYS A 71 8.42 -24.68 -3.92
CA LYS A 71 7.23 -24.14 -3.22
C LYS A 71 7.60 -23.51 -1.88
N GLU A 72 8.61 -24.03 -1.18
CA GLU A 72 9.06 -23.50 0.10
C GLU A 72 9.66 -22.10 -0.04
N GLU A 73 10.43 -21.84 -1.10
CA GLU A 73 10.96 -20.50 -1.41
C GLU A 73 9.83 -19.49 -1.62
N PHE A 74 8.77 -19.87 -2.34
CA PHE A 74 7.59 -19.02 -2.51
C PHE A 74 6.89 -18.75 -1.19
N LEU A 75 6.60 -19.79 -0.40
CA LEU A 75 5.88 -19.65 0.87
C LEU A 75 6.63 -18.76 1.86
N ASN A 76 7.96 -18.89 1.93
CA ASN A 76 8.79 -18.02 2.76
C ASN A 76 8.71 -16.56 2.28
N ALA A 77 8.87 -16.30 0.98
CA ALA A 77 8.78 -14.96 0.43
C ALA A 77 7.37 -14.34 0.60
N TYR A 78 6.33 -15.17 0.51
CA TYR A 78 4.95 -14.74 0.73
C TYR A 78 4.67 -14.43 2.20
N GLN A 79 5.17 -15.25 3.12
CA GLN A 79 5.06 -14.99 4.56
C GLN A 79 5.78 -13.69 4.93
N ASP A 80 6.99 -13.47 4.43
CA ASP A 80 7.71 -12.20 4.60
C ASP A 80 6.90 -10.99 4.09
N ASN A 81 6.14 -11.17 3.01
CA ASN A 81 5.29 -10.11 2.48
C ASN A 81 4.09 -9.82 3.40
N ILE A 82 3.42 -10.86 3.92
CA ILE A 82 2.34 -10.72 4.91
C ILE A 82 2.86 -10.04 6.18
N ASP A 83 4.03 -10.45 6.65
CA ASP A 83 4.65 -9.90 7.84
C ASP A 83 5.01 -8.43 7.63
N ARG A 84 5.58 -8.05 6.47
CA ARG A 84 5.81 -6.64 6.12
C ARG A 84 4.51 -5.81 6.10
N GLN A 85 3.43 -6.33 5.54
CA GLN A 85 2.13 -5.64 5.53
C GLN A 85 1.57 -5.47 6.95
N THR A 86 1.70 -6.50 7.78
CA THR A 86 1.26 -6.48 9.18
C THR A 86 2.11 -5.50 10.00
N GLU A 87 3.43 -5.48 9.80
CA GLU A 87 4.34 -4.50 10.40
C GLU A 87 4.01 -3.07 9.97
N MET A 88 3.67 -2.84 8.69
CA MET A 88 3.20 -1.53 8.20
C MET A 88 1.91 -1.09 8.91
N LEU A 89 0.93 -1.99 9.07
CA LEU A 89 -0.33 -1.69 9.76
C LEU A 89 -0.13 -1.35 11.26
N LEU A 90 0.75 -2.08 11.94
CA LEU A 90 1.08 -1.80 13.35
C LEU A 90 1.86 -0.48 13.49
N ASN A 91 2.81 -0.21 12.58
CA ASN A 91 3.49 1.09 12.49
C ASN A 91 2.49 2.23 12.23
N GLU A 92 1.54 2.03 11.31
CA GLU A 92 0.45 2.96 11.02
C GLU A 92 -0.32 3.29 12.29
N ASN A 93 -0.79 2.29 13.01
CA ASN A 93 -1.61 2.50 14.19
C ASN A 93 -0.90 3.32 15.28
N ILE A 94 0.32 2.92 15.68
CA ILE A 94 1.02 3.53 16.82
C ILE A 94 1.47 4.97 16.51
N VAL A 95 2.08 5.20 15.33
CA VAL A 95 2.60 6.51 14.98
C VAL A 95 1.48 7.47 14.57
N ALA A 96 0.45 7.00 13.85
CA ALA A 96 -0.68 7.86 13.50
C ALA A 96 -1.45 8.31 14.74
N THR A 97 -1.68 7.41 15.70
CA THR A 97 -2.34 7.75 16.98
C THR A 97 -1.55 8.84 17.70
N ALA A 98 -0.23 8.69 17.86
CA ALA A 98 0.59 9.70 18.51
C ALA A 98 0.56 11.07 17.80
N ILE A 99 0.51 11.08 16.47
CA ILE A 99 0.40 12.32 15.68
C ILE A 99 -0.96 12.98 15.87
N ILE A 100 -2.04 12.20 15.88
CA ILE A 100 -3.41 12.70 16.06
C ILE A 100 -3.54 13.34 17.44
N THR A 101 -3.11 12.66 18.49
CA THR A 101 -3.20 13.22 19.85
C THR A 101 -2.30 14.45 19.99
N PHE A 102 -1.08 14.39 19.45
CA PHE A 102 -0.17 15.56 19.46
C PHE A 102 -0.76 16.78 18.75
N MET A 103 -1.56 16.58 17.71
CA MET A 103 -2.20 17.64 16.96
C MET A 103 -3.59 18.00 17.49
N GLU A 104 -4.14 17.35 18.52
CA GLU A 104 -5.53 17.53 18.95
C GLU A 104 -5.88 19.00 19.24
N ASP A 105 -5.00 19.71 19.94
CA ASP A 105 -5.06 21.14 20.29
C ASP A 105 -4.40 22.08 19.26
N LYS A 106 -3.89 21.56 18.13
CA LYS A 106 -3.13 22.32 17.12
C LYS A 106 -3.77 22.23 15.73
N THR A 107 -3.62 23.27 14.93
CA THR A 107 -4.06 23.27 13.51
C THR A 107 -2.89 23.15 12.55
N ASP A 108 -1.71 23.63 12.93
CA ASP A 108 -0.47 23.57 12.17
C ASP A 108 0.69 23.38 13.17
N TRP A 109 1.62 22.50 12.84
CA TRP A 109 2.88 22.34 13.56
C TRP A 109 4.03 22.26 12.57
N LYS A 110 5.12 22.98 12.83
CA LYS A 110 6.36 22.93 12.04
C LYS A 110 7.57 22.93 12.97
N GLY A 111 8.53 22.04 12.69
CA GLY A 111 9.77 21.97 13.45
C GLY A 111 10.73 20.93 12.87
N THR A 112 11.83 20.68 13.58
CA THR A 112 12.80 19.67 13.16
C THR A 112 12.30 18.25 13.47
N PRO A 113 12.78 17.22 12.75
CA PRO A 113 12.45 15.83 13.07
C PRO A 113 12.77 15.41 14.50
N THR A 114 13.84 15.97 15.09
CA THR A 114 14.26 15.68 16.47
C THR A 114 13.30 16.29 17.48
N GLU A 115 12.88 17.53 17.26
CA GLU A 115 11.87 18.19 18.09
C GLU A 115 10.54 17.45 18.04
N LEU A 116 10.09 17.06 16.84
CA LEU A 116 8.86 16.30 16.68
C LEU A 116 8.91 15.00 17.49
N LEU A 117 10.01 14.25 17.36
CA LEU A 117 10.14 12.98 18.06
C LEU A 117 10.12 13.14 19.59
N GLY A 118 10.79 14.18 20.11
CA GLY A 118 10.76 14.49 21.53
C GLY A 118 9.34 14.83 22.01
N LYS A 119 8.59 15.63 21.23
CA LYS A 119 7.21 16.02 21.55
C LYS A 119 6.25 14.84 21.50
N LEU A 120 6.37 13.98 20.49
CA LEU A 120 5.57 12.75 20.36
C LEU A 120 5.86 11.78 21.50
N SER A 121 7.12 11.62 21.90
CA SER A 121 7.49 10.71 23.01
C SER A 121 6.93 11.21 24.33
N GLY A 122 6.89 12.55 24.52
CA GLY A 122 6.26 13.17 25.68
C GLY A 122 4.73 12.97 25.73
N HIS A 123 4.04 13.07 24.59
CA HIS A 123 2.59 12.84 24.51
C HIS A 123 2.25 11.35 24.63
N ALA A 124 3.04 10.46 24.03
CA ALA A 124 2.84 9.01 24.11
C ALA A 124 2.86 8.48 25.55
N MET A 125 3.69 9.05 26.44
CA MET A 125 3.67 8.71 27.86
C MET A 125 2.37 9.12 28.58
N LEU A 126 1.69 10.17 28.13
CA LEU A 126 0.43 10.63 28.71
C LEU A 126 -0.76 9.76 28.24
N ASP A 127 -0.71 9.29 27.00
CA ASP A 127 -1.80 8.50 26.37
C ASP A 127 -1.63 6.99 26.51
N ASN A 128 -0.71 6.54 27.38
CA ASN A 128 -0.37 5.13 27.60
C ASN A 128 0.08 4.38 26.32
N ILE A 129 0.69 5.11 25.38
CA ILE A 129 1.35 4.54 24.20
C ILE A 129 2.76 4.13 24.63
N ASP A 130 3.04 2.83 24.61
CA ASP A 130 4.35 2.34 25.03
C ASP A 130 5.44 2.72 24.00
N THR A 131 6.23 3.73 24.33
CA THR A 131 7.37 4.20 23.53
C THR A 131 8.53 3.19 23.46
N ARG A 132 8.48 2.09 24.23
CA ARG A 132 9.43 0.97 24.15
C ARG A 132 9.06 -0.03 23.07
N GLU A 133 7.83 0.04 22.55
CA GLU A 133 7.33 -0.81 21.47
C GLU A 133 8.31 -0.87 20.30
N LYS A 134 8.35 -2.04 19.66
CA LYS A 134 9.20 -2.30 18.47
C LYS A 134 8.93 -1.24 17.39
N TYR A 135 7.68 -0.83 17.29
CA TYR A 135 7.15 0.07 16.27
C TYR A 135 7.14 1.54 16.69
N TRP A 136 7.77 1.93 17.82
CA TRP A 136 8.01 3.35 18.13
C TRP A 136 9.29 3.86 17.44
N PRO A 137 9.29 5.05 16.82
CA PRO A 137 10.48 5.53 16.10
C PRO A 137 11.55 6.00 17.10
N LYS A 138 12.62 5.22 17.27
CA LYS A 138 13.70 5.53 18.24
C LYS A 138 14.72 6.57 17.75
N GLY A 139 14.46 7.22 16.62
CA GLY A 139 15.36 8.22 16.05
C GLY A 139 14.66 9.10 15.01
N ALA A 140 15.14 10.34 14.87
CA ALA A 140 14.51 11.38 14.04
C ALA A 140 14.47 11.00 12.54
N ASN A 141 15.49 10.28 12.06
CA ASN A 141 15.54 9.74 10.70
C ASN A 141 14.48 8.66 10.48
N ILE A 142 14.27 7.78 11.47
CA ILE A 142 13.27 6.71 11.42
C ILE A 142 11.86 7.32 11.42
N LEU A 143 11.61 8.30 12.28
CA LEU A 143 10.34 9.04 12.31
C LEU A 143 10.02 9.67 10.96
N SER A 144 10.99 10.35 10.34
CA SER A 144 10.77 10.99 9.03
C SER A 144 10.43 9.98 7.94
N ARG A 145 11.12 8.83 7.91
CA ARG A 145 10.84 7.76 6.95
C ARG A 145 9.43 7.21 7.15
N ARG A 146 9.04 6.94 8.38
CA ARG A 146 7.69 6.46 8.71
C ARG A 146 6.64 7.48 8.34
N LEU A 147 6.84 8.77 8.61
CA LEU A 147 5.90 9.81 8.21
C LEU A 147 5.70 9.90 6.69
N ASN A 148 6.74 9.63 5.90
CA ASN A 148 6.59 9.51 4.44
C ASN A 148 5.74 8.29 4.05
N GLU A 149 5.99 7.13 4.65
CA GLU A 149 5.23 5.89 4.41
C GLU A 149 3.74 6.07 4.80
N LEU A 150 3.48 6.78 5.90
CA LEU A 150 2.14 7.04 6.45
C LEU A 150 1.41 8.24 5.82
N SER A 151 2.07 9.01 4.95
CA SER A 151 1.56 10.29 4.47
C SER A 151 0.17 10.21 3.85
N THR A 152 -0.09 9.18 3.04
CA THR A 152 -1.40 8.94 2.41
C THR A 152 -2.48 8.62 3.44
N HIS A 153 -2.18 7.76 4.41
CA HIS A 153 -3.13 7.38 5.46
C HIS A 153 -3.43 8.58 6.37
N LEU A 154 -2.42 9.31 6.84
CA LEU A 154 -2.60 10.53 7.63
C LEU A 154 -3.45 11.57 6.89
N LYS A 155 -3.28 11.70 5.57
CA LYS A 155 -4.12 12.56 4.73
C LYS A 155 -5.58 12.14 4.72
N GLN A 156 -5.89 10.84 4.65
CA GLN A 156 -7.26 10.31 4.78
C GLN A 156 -7.86 10.59 6.17
N MET A 157 -7.02 10.63 7.20
CA MET A 157 -7.41 11.01 8.57
C MET A 157 -7.54 12.52 8.77
N GLY A 158 -7.23 13.34 7.76
CA GLY A 158 -7.35 14.80 7.82
C GLY A 158 -6.05 15.52 8.20
N TYR A 159 -4.88 14.91 8.01
CA TYR A 159 -3.57 15.49 8.33
C TYR A 159 -2.64 15.47 7.11
N LEU A 160 -2.19 16.65 6.67
CA LEU A 160 -1.19 16.78 5.62
C LEU A 160 0.21 16.87 6.24
N VAL A 161 1.09 15.94 5.85
CA VAL A 161 2.49 15.92 6.27
C VAL A 161 3.39 16.36 5.11
N THR A 162 4.24 17.34 5.35
CA THR A 162 5.24 17.84 4.39
C THR A 162 6.62 17.74 5.02
N ILE A 163 7.56 17.08 4.32
CA ILE A 163 8.96 16.92 4.78
C ILE A 163 9.87 17.60 3.77
N SER A 164 10.78 18.46 4.25
CA SER A 164 11.80 19.08 3.40
C SER A 164 13.19 18.55 3.74
N THR A 165 13.88 18.03 2.72
CA THR A 165 15.24 17.48 2.81
C THR A 165 16.26 18.25 1.98
N SER A 166 15.84 19.29 1.24
CA SER A 166 16.65 19.91 0.17
C SER A 166 17.15 21.33 0.49
N GLY A 167 17.01 21.79 1.74
CA GLY A 167 17.44 23.12 2.19
C GLY A 167 18.54 23.09 3.26
N VAL A 168 18.95 24.29 3.73
CA VAL A 168 19.95 24.49 4.80
C VAL A 168 19.53 23.84 6.13
N GLU A 169 18.22 23.63 6.33
CA GLU A 169 17.67 23.02 7.54
C GLU A 169 16.52 22.05 7.21
N ARG A 170 16.55 20.87 7.83
CA ARG A 170 15.53 19.81 7.64
C ARG A 170 14.35 20.07 8.56
N TRP A 171 13.16 20.19 7.98
CA TRP A 171 11.92 20.43 8.73
C TRP A 171 10.79 19.49 8.32
N ILE A 172 9.87 19.28 9.26
CA ILE A 172 8.61 18.56 9.10
C ILE A 172 7.50 19.54 9.44
N GLN A 173 6.45 19.57 8.61
CA GLN A 173 5.22 20.30 8.87
C GLN A 173 4.02 19.35 8.85
N ILE A 174 3.13 19.49 9.82
CA ILE A 174 1.89 18.72 9.95
C ILE A 174 0.74 19.74 10.03
N LYS A 175 -0.22 19.65 9.09
CA LYS A 175 -1.40 20.52 9.08
C LYS A 175 -2.67 19.70 9.16
N LYS A 176 -3.62 20.15 9.99
CA LYS A 176 -5.01 19.68 9.87
C LYS A 176 -5.59 20.23 8.58
N ILE A 177 -6.08 19.32 7.73
CA ILE A 177 -6.84 19.65 6.54
C ILE A 177 -8.29 19.30 6.81
N VAL A 178 -9.19 20.21 6.45
CA VAL A 178 -10.62 19.91 6.43
C VAL A 178 -10.81 18.74 5.45
N LYS A 179 -11.42 17.64 5.92
CA LYS A 179 -11.73 16.51 5.03
C LYS A 179 -12.49 17.06 3.83
N PRO A 180 -12.05 16.84 2.57
CA PRO A 180 -13.00 16.90 1.48
C PRO A 180 -14.04 15.83 1.81
N GLU A 181 -15.30 16.23 1.96
CA GLU A 181 -16.38 15.25 2.07
C GLU A 181 -16.21 14.22 0.94
N PRO A 182 -16.35 12.92 1.21
CA PRO A 182 -16.40 11.94 0.13
C PRO A 182 -17.51 12.43 -0.79
N ARG A 183 -17.14 12.75 -2.04
CA ARG A 183 -18.06 13.12 -3.10
C ARG A 183 -19.08 12.01 -3.14
N GLN A 184 -20.26 12.23 -2.54
CA GLN A 184 -21.38 11.32 -2.69
C GLN A 184 -21.57 11.26 -4.20
N LEU A 185 -21.40 10.08 -4.79
CA LEU A 185 -21.95 9.85 -6.11
C LEU A 185 -23.45 10.02 -5.92
N SER A 186 -23.94 11.24 -6.18
CA SER A 186 -25.32 11.42 -6.58
C SER A 186 -25.50 10.51 -7.78
N LEU A 187 -26.23 9.41 -7.59
CA LEU A 187 -26.95 8.79 -8.68
C LEU A 187 -27.85 9.89 -9.21
N ASP A 188 -27.40 10.58 -10.25
CA ASP A 188 -28.25 11.40 -11.09
C ASP A 188 -29.33 10.46 -11.63
N GLU A 189 -30.49 10.46 -10.99
CA GLU A 189 -31.73 10.05 -11.63
C GLU A 189 -32.03 11.10 -12.69
N GLY A 190 -31.77 10.74 -13.94
CA GLY A 190 -32.07 11.58 -15.10
C GLY A 190 -32.45 10.75 -16.31
N ALA A 191 -33.74 10.84 -16.66
CA ALA A 191 -34.42 10.41 -17.90
C ALA A 191 -34.69 8.89 -18.03
N GLY A 192 -35.93 8.41 -18.14
CA GLY A 192 -37.06 8.96 -18.88
C GLY A 192 -37.11 8.32 -20.26
N GLY A 193 -37.96 7.29 -20.44
CA GLY A 193 -38.12 6.61 -21.73
C GLY A 193 -39.05 5.41 -21.66
N THR A 194 -40.30 5.65 -22.04
CA THR A 194 -41.44 4.76 -22.20
C THR A 194 -41.18 3.56 -23.11
N ASP A 195 -41.70 2.38 -22.75
CA ASP A 195 -42.51 1.56 -23.67
C ASP A 195 -43.20 0.37 -22.97
N GLY A 196 -44.43 0.08 -23.40
CA GLY A 196 -44.93 -1.29 -23.44
C GLY A 196 -45.81 -1.80 -22.29
N ASN A 197 -47.08 -1.43 -22.33
CA ASN A 197 -48.20 -2.12 -21.71
C ASN A 197 -48.23 -3.64 -22.03
N ILE A 198 -48.20 -4.51 -21.01
CA ILE A 198 -48.73 -5.90 -21.08
C ILE A 198 -49.46 -6.18 -19.74
N PRO A 199 -50.78 -6.42 -19.75
CA PRO A 199 -51.58 -6.76 -18.55
C PRO A 199 -51.48 -8.27 -18.20
N PRO A 200 -52.05 -8.73 -17.06
CA PRO A 200 -51.55 -9.88 -16.32
C PRO A 200 -52.04 -11.24 -16.83
N GLU A 201 -51.36 -12.26 -16.31
CA GLU A 201 -51.55 -13.71 -16.45
C GLU A 201 -53.00 -14.19 -16.67
N ASP A 202 -53.15 -15.11 -17.63
CA ASP A 202 -54.21 -16.12 -17.64
C ASP A 202 -53.57 -17.50 -17.61
N ILE A 203 -53.85 -18.24 -16.53
CA ILE A 203 -53.60 -19.67 -16.37
C ILE A 203 -54.81 -20.40 -16.95
N SER A 204 -54.63 -21.30 -17.93
CA SER A 204 -55.42 -22.53 -18.03
C SER A 204 -54.91 -23.51 -19.12
N PHE A 205 -54.67 -24.75 -18.66
CA PHE A 205 -54.47 -26.05 -19.33
C PHE A 205 -53.33 -26.25 -20.34
#